data_AF-A0A2H0UXF1-F1
#
_entry.id   AF-A0A2H0UXF1-F1
#
_cell.length_a   1.000
_cell.length_b   1.000
_cell.length_c   1.000
_cell.angle_alpha   90.00
_cell.angle_beta   90.00
_cell.angle_gamma   90.00
#
_symmetry.space_group_name_H-M   'P 1'
#
loop_
_entity.id
_entity.type
_entity.pdbx_description
1 polymer ?
#
loop_
_entity_poly.entity_id
_entity_poly.type
_entity_poly.pdbx_seq_one_letter_code
_entity_poly.pdbx_strand_id
1 'polypeptide(L)'
;FFVPAFMAEVFNYPGDIFCVVCDADIARSWASLNPSQSKIKYLVPNSRVVERLMLYGVKKENIFLTGYPLPQENTKKASKDLGYRLLNLDPKKKYRQNYKPLIKGFLGDLPRKPNHPLTITFAVGGAGVQKEIGVKILKSLSLKIKTKKIKIILVAGIRKKVKDYFLKHIKHLGLKKNLGKNIKIIWEKNIENYFKKFNQALRKTDILWTKPSELSFYTALGLPIIIAPPIGSQEDFNKQWLLRLGSAIPQENPDYTAQWLFDFLESGWFAEAAMQGFIEGEKLAIYKIEKII
;
A
#
# COMPACT_ATOMS: atom_id res chain seq x y z
N PHE A 1 4.77 9.28 -13.83
CA PHE A 1 5.74 10.33 -13.41
C PHE A 1 5.74 11.43 -14.46
N PHE A 2 5.89 12.69 -14.07
CA PHE A 2 5.65 13.85 -14.94
C PHE A 2 6.80 14.16 -15.92
N VAL A 3 8.05 13.83 -15.59
CA VAL A 3 9.21 14.15 -16.44
C VAL A 3 9.07 13.58 -17.86
N PRO A 4 8.75 12.28 -18.08
CA PRO A 4 8.50 11.78 -19.44
C PRO A 4 7.35 12.47 -20.18
N ALA A 5 6.29 12.89 -19.46
CA ALA A 5 5.17 13.61 -20.08
C ALA A 5 5.60 15.00 -20.55
N PHE A 6 6.41 15.71 -19.76
CA PHE A 6 6.98 17.00 -20.15
C PHE A 6 7.92 16.86 -21.34
N MET A 7 8.77 15.82 -21.35
CA MET A 7 9.63 15.55 -22.51
C MET A 7 8.80 15.29 -23.77
N ALA A 8 7.76 14.45 -23.67
CA ALA A 8 6.88 14.19 -24.80
C ALA A 8 6.21 15.47 -25.34
N GLU A 9 5.84 16.40 -24.45
CA GLU A 9 5.26 17.69 -24.84
C GLU A 9 6.31 18.58 -25.54
N VAL A 10 7.49 18.74 -24.93
CA VAL A 10 8.60 19.55 -25.48
C VAL A 10 9.07 19.05 -26.84
N PHE A 11 9.15 17.74 -27.03
CA PHE A 11 9.58 17.13 -28.29
C PHE A 11 8.43 16.91 -29.29
N ASN A 12 7.28 17.57 -29.11
CA ASN A 12 6.14 17.53 -30.02
C ASN A 12 5.66 16.11 -30.36
N TYR A 13 5.61 15.22 -29.37
CA TYR A 13 5.08 13.86 -29.55
C TYR A 13 3.71 13.92 -30.24
N PRO A 14 3.49 13.19 -31.35
CA PRO A 14 2.30 13.36 -32.19
C PRO A 14 1.02 12.81 -31.55
N GLY A 15 1.14 11.87 -30.62
CA GLY A 15 0.00 11.28 -29.92
C GLY A 15 -0.45 12.07 -28.68
N ASP A 16 -1.48 11.55 -28.04
CA ASP A 16 -1.93 12.02 -26.74
C ASP A 16 -0.88 11.74 -25.65
N ILE A 17 -0.73 12.70 -24.73
CA ILE A 17 0.22 12.59 -23.61
C ILE A 17 -0.56 12.41 -22.31
N PHE A 18 -0.52 11.21 -21.74
CA PHE A 18 -1.13 10.92 -20.46
C PHE A 18 -0.10 10.88 -19.33
N CYS A 19 -0.41 11.54 -18.21
CA CYS A 19 0.42 11.54 -17.01
C CYS A 19 -0.36 10.96 -15.83
N VAL A 20 0.02 9.77 -15.36
CA VAL A 20 -0.49 9.21 -14.10
C VAL A 20 0.21 9.89 -12.92
N VAL A 21 -0.59 10.49 -12.05
CA VAL A 21 -0.13 11.07 -10.79
C VAL A 21 -0.07 9.98 -9.72
N CYS A 22 1.08 9.87 -9.05
CA CYS A 22 1.39 8.80 -8.11
C CYS A 22 1.40 9.26 -6.64
N ASP A 23 0.96 10.49 -6.36
CA ASP A 23 0.95 11.11 -5.04
C ASP A 23 -0.43 11.68 -4.70
N ALA A 24 -0.77 11.69 -3.41
CA ALA A 24 -2.07 12.12 -2.90
C ALA A 24 -2.21 13.65 -2.80
N ASP A 25 -1.09 14.37 -2.85
CA ASP A 25 -1.01 15.82 -3.09
C ASP A 25 0.22 16.04 -3.99
N ILE A 26 0.27 17.17 -4.71
CA ILE A 26 1.32 17.46 -5.68
C ILE A 26 1.84 18.89 -5.56
N ALA A 27 3.15 19.06 -5.72
CA ALA A 27 3.77 20.36 -5.87
C ALA A 27 3.56 20.95 -7.27
N ARG A 28 3.82 22.26 -7.42
CA ARG A 28 3.72 23.00 -8.70
C ARG A 28 4.52 22.34 -9.84
N SER A 29 5.61 21.64 -9.51
CA SER A 29 6.47 20.93 -10.46
C SER A 29 5.76 19.81 -11.23
N TRP A 30 4.59 19.37 -10.77
CA TRP A 30 3.77 18.39 -11.49
C TRP A 30 3.01 18.98 -12.68
N ALA A 31 2.89 20.30 -12.79
CA ALA A 31 2.31 20.97 -13.94
C ALA A 31 3.40 21.55 -14.86
N SER A 32 3.10 21.61 -16.17
CA SER A 32 4.00 22.18 -17.19
C SER A 32 4.42 23.62 -16.87
N LEU A 33 5.43 24.15 -17.57
CA LEU A 33 5.87 25.54 -17.38
C LEU A 33 4.75 26.52 -17.77
N ASN A 34 4.01 26.20 -18.85
CA ASN A 34 2.83 26.93 -19.33
C ASN A 34 1.57 26.05 -19.28
N PRO A 35 0.97 25.81 -18.10
CA PRO A 35 -0.11 24.85 -17.90
C PRO A 35 -1.36 25.09 -18.75
N SER A 36 -1.68 26.36 -19.01
CA SER A 36 -2.83 26.76 -19.83
C SER A 36 -2.64 26.48 -21.33
N GLN A 37 -1.40 26.21 -21.77
CA GLN A 37 -1.10 25.81 -23.15
C GLN A 37 -0.75 24.32 -23.26
N SER A 38 -0.56 23.64 -22.12
CA SER A 38 -0.17 22.25 -22.08
C SER A 38 -1.27 21.33 -22.60
N LYS A 39 -0.87 20.33 -23.39
CA LYS A 39 -1.74 19.27 -23.91
C LYS A 39 -1.72 18.00 -23.06
N ILE A 40 -0.98 18.00 -21.95
CA ILE A 40 -0.86 16.84 -21.06
C ILE A 40 -2.18 16.59 -20.35
N LYS A 41 -2.67 15.35 -20.48
CA LYS A 41 -3.86 14.82 -19.83
C LYS A 41 -3.44 14.12 -18.52
N TYR A 42 -3.92 14.59 -17.38
CA TYR A 42 -3.57 14.08 -16.07
C TYR A 42 -4.60 13.06 -15.57
N LEU A 43 -4.14 11.87 -15.21
CA LEU A 43 -4.93 10.82 -14.57
C LEU A 43 -4.63 10.88 -13.07
N VAL A 44 -5.57 11.39 -12.28
CA VAL A 44 -5.30 11.82 -10.90
C VAL A 44 -5.96 10.93 -9.84
N PRO A 45 -5.30 10.72 -8.68
CA PRO A 45 -5.75 9.73 -7.71
C PRO A 45 -6.88 10.20 -6.79
N ASN A 46 -7.08 11.52 -6.62
CA ASN A 46 -8.10 12.07 -5.72
C ASN A 46 -8.46 13.52 -6.11
N SER A 47 -9.51 14.06 -5.48
CA SER A 47 -9.99 15.43 -5.69
C SER A 47 -8.96 16.50 -5.32
N ARG A 48 -8.13 16.26 -4.30
CA ARG A 48 -7.09 17.21 -3.89
C ARG A 48 -6.11 17.49 -5.03
N VAL A 49 -5.70 16.47 -5.76
CA VAL A 49 -4.81 16.63 -6.93
C VAL A 49 -5.52 17.37 -8.06
N VAL A 50 -6.83 17.17 -8.26
CA VAL A 50 -7.62 17.97 -9.22
C VAL A 50 -7.54 19.45 -8.88
N GLU A 51 -7.84 19.80 -7.63
CA GLU A 51 -7.78 21.19 -7.14
C GLU A 51 -6.40 21.80 -7.36
N ARG A 52 -5.33 21.07 -7.03
CA ARG A 52 -3.95 21.55 -7.21
C ARG A 52 -3.61 21.83 -8.67
N LEU A 53 -3.92 20.90 -9.58
CA LEU A 53 -3.64 21.10 -10.99
C LEU A 53 -4.39 22.32 -11.54
N MET A 54 -5.66 22.49 -11.15
CA MET A 54 -6.44 23.69 -11.51
C MET A 54 -5.81 24.97 -10.97
N LEU A 55 -5.38 24.97 -9.69
CA LEU A 55 -4.68 26.11 -9.08
C LEU A 55 -3.35 26.43 -9.78
N TYR A 56 -2.67 25.40 -10.31
CA TYR A 56 -1.46 25.58 -11.10
C TYR A 56 -1.74 26.04 -12.54
N GLY A 57 -3.01 26.14 -12.96
CA GLY A 57 -3.42 26.64 -14.27
C GLY A 57 -3.62 25.57 -15.33
N VAL A 58 -3.62 24.28 -14.97
CA VAL A 58 -3.94 23.19 -15.90
C VAL A 58 -5.42 23.27 -16.27
N LYS A 59 -5.73 23.14 -17.55
CA LYS A 59 -7.11 23.17 -18.05
C LYS A 59 -7.94 22.03 -17.45
N LYS A 60 -9.19 22.32 -17.06
CA LYS A 60 -10.08 21.36 -16.39
C LYS A 60 -10.35 20.13 -17.28
N GLU A 61 -10.52 20.34 -18.57
CA GLU A 61 -10.73 19.27 -19.56
C GLU A 61 -9.55 18.30 -19.70
N ASN A 62 -8.36 18.69 -19.23
CA ASN A 62 -7.16 17.85 -19.22
C ASN A 62 -6.96 17.12 -17.89
N ILE A 63 -7.89 17.19 -16.93
CA ILE A 63 -7.76 16.56 -15.61
C ILE A 63 -8.87 15.52 -15.44
N PHE A 64 -8.46 14.26 -15.28
CA PHE A 64 -9.35 13.12 -15.14
C PHE A 64 -9.20 12.50 -13.76
N LEU A 65 -10.24 12.60 -12.93
CA LEU A 65 -10.28 11.96 -11.61
C LEU A 65 -10.52 10.45 -11.76
N THR A 66 -9.44 9.70 -11.89
CA THR A 66 -9.47 8.25 -12.11
C THR A 66 -9.29 7.44 -10.84
N GLY A 67 -8.53 7.94 -9.87
CA GLY A 67 -7.94 7.10 -8.82
C GLY A 67 -6.57 6.56 -9.21
N TYR A 68 -5.89 5.94 -8.24
CA TYR A 68 -4.60 5.29 -8.46
C TYR A 68 -4.78 3.89 -9.08
N PRO A 69 -4.04 3.53 -10.15
CA PRO A 69 -4.19 2.25 -10.84
C PRO A 69 -3.64 1.08 -10.01
N LEU A 70 -4.52 0.44 -9.24
CA LEU A 70 -4.21 -0.75 -8.44
C LEU A 70 -4.20 -2.02 -9.30
N PRO A 71 -3.44 -3.07 -8.93
CA PRO A 71 -3.40 -4.32 -9.69
C PRO A 71 -4.78 -4.95 -9.87
N GLN A 72 -5.19 -5.17 -11.12
CA GLN A 72 -6.53 -5.62 -11.47
C GLN A 72 -6.85 -7.01 -10.87
N GLU A 73 -5.85 -7.87 -10.74
CA GLU A 73 -6.00 -9.19 -10.13
C GLU A 73 -6.28 -9.14 -8.63
N ASN A 74 -5.88 -8.04 -7.96
CA ASN A 74 -6.15 -7.80 -6.55
C ASN A 74 -7.48 -7.10 -6.35
N THR A 75 -7.81 -6.08 -7.16
CA THR A 75 -9.08 -5.34 -7.05
C THR A 75 -10.29 -6.25 -7.22
N LYS A 76 -10.25 -7.16 -8.21
CA LYS A 76 -11.29 -8.18 -8.46
C LYS A 76 -11.53 -9.12 -7.27
N LYS A 77 -10.55 -9.27 -6.37
CA LYS A 77 -10.60 -10.20 -5.22
C LYS A 77 -10.60 -9.48 -3.87
N ALA A 78 -10.58 -8.15 -3.86
CA ALA A 78 -10.37 -7.34 -2.67
C ALA A 78 -11.44 -7.60 -1.60
N SER A 79 -12.72 -7.63 -1.98
CA SER A 79 -13.83 -7.94 -1.04
C SER A 79 -13.66 -9.31 -0.38
N LYS A 80 -13.39 -10.36 -1.19
CA LYS A 80 -13.15 -11.72 -0.68
C LYS A 80 -11.94 -11.80 0.23
N ASP A 81 -10.81 -11.21 -0.19
CA ASP A 81 -9.57 -11.25 0.58
C ASP A 81 -9.72 -10.44 1.90
N LEU A 82 -10.44 -9.31 1.87
CA LEU A 82 -10.79 -8.52 3.07
C LEU A 82 -11.66 -9.32 4.05
N GLY A 83 -12.64 -10.08 3.56
CA GLY A 83 -13.49 -10.92 4.43
C GLY A 83 -12.68 -11.92 5.27
N TYR A 84 -11.64 -12.54 4.70
CA TYR A 84 -10.72 -13.39 5.47
C TYR A 84 -9.82 -12.58 6.41
N ARG A 85 -9.33 -11.44 5.93
CA ARG A 85 -8.44 -10.55 6.68
C ARG A 85 -9.09 -10.00 7.95
N LEU A 86 -10.36 -9.63 7.91
CA LEU A 86 -11.10 -9.16 9.10
C LEU A 86 -11.10 -10.17 10.26
N LEU A 87 -11.03 -11.48 9.95
CA LEU A 87 -10.93 -12.51 10.99
C LEU A 87 -9.58 -12.49 11.71
N ASN A 88 -8.52 -12.08 11.01
CA ASN A 88 -7.17 -11.90 11.57
C ASN A 88 -7.01 -10.53 12.24
N LEU A 89 -7.62 -9.48 11.68
CA LEU A 89 -7.48 -8.09 12.15
C LEU A 89 -8.34 -7.74 13.37
N ASP A 90 -9.37 -8.51 13.66
CA ASP A 90 -10.23 -8.31 14.82
C ASP A 90 -10.45 -9.64 15.57
N PRO A 91 -9.41 -10.16 16.24
CA PRO A 91 -9.49 -11.44 16.96
C PRO A 91 -10.47 -11.38 18.15
N LYS A 92 -10.67 -10.19 18.74
CA LYS A 92 -11.61 -9.97 19.87
C LYS A 92 -13.04 -9.66 19.41
N LYS A 93 -13.29 -9.57 18.09
CA LYS A 93 -14.60 -9.29 17.47
C LYS A 93 -15.17 -7.90 17.81
N LYS A 94 -14.37 -6.96 18.32
CA LYS A 94 -14.85 -5.63 18.76
C LYS A 94 -15.47 -4.87 17.60
N TYR A 95 -14.74 -4.73 16.50
CA TYR A 95 -15.24 -4.05 15.32
C TYR A 95 -16.35 -4.85 14.64
N ARG A 96 -16.18 -6.17 14.49
CA ARG A 96 -17.13 -7.04 13.78
C ARG A 96 -18.48 -7.16 14.47
N GLN A 97 -18.54 -7.03 15.79
CA GLN A 97 -19.80 -6.99 16.54
C GLN A 97 -20.51 -5.66 16.36
N ASN A 98 -19.79 -4.55 16.53
CA ASN A 98 -20.36 -3.20 16.47
C ASN A 98 -20.84 -2.83 15.06
N TYR A 99 -20.12 -3.25 14.03
CA TYR A 99 -20.36 -2.85 12.64
C TYR A 99 -20.83 -4.02 11.75
N LYS A 100 -21.50 -5.03 12.34
CA LYS A 100 -22.00 -6.20 11.61
C LYS A 100 -22.88 -5.85 10.39
N PRO A 101 -23.84 -4.91 10.46
CA PRO A 101 -24.65 -4.54 9.29
C PRO A 101 -23.81 -3.94 8.16
N LEU A 102 -22.86 -3.07 8.49
CA LEU A 102 -21.96 -2.44 7.53
C LEU A 102 -21.11 -3.49 6.80
N ILE A 103 -20.50 -4.40 7.56
CA ILE A 103 -19.70 -5.50 7.00
C ILE A 103 -20.55 -6.35 6.05
N LYS A 104 -21.78 -6.70 6.46
CA LYS A 104 -22.68 -7.50 5.63
C LYS A 104 -23.07 -6.77 4.34
N GLY A 105 -23.28 -5.45 4.39
CA GLY A 105 -23.58 -4.63 3.22
C GLY A 105 -22.47 -4.63 2.16
N PHE A 106 -21.20 -4.57 2.58
CA PHE A 106 -20.07 -4.51 1.64
C PHE A 106 -19.49 -5.88 1.26
N LEU A 107 -19.50 -6.86 2.18
CA LEU A 107 -18.77 -8.12 2.03
C LEU A 107 -19.67 -9.36 2.07
N GLY A 108 -20.95 -9.20 2.41
CA GLY A 108 -21.84 -10.33 2.69
C GLY A 108 -21.43 -11.07 3.97
N ASP A 109 -21.70 -12.38 4.01
CA ASP A 109 -21.34 -13.20 5.17
C ASP A 109 -19.83 -13.47 5.22
N LEU A 110 -19.24 -13.19 6.37
CA LEU A 110 -17.82 -13.45 6.58
C LEU A 110 -17.52 -14.95 6.62
N PRO A 111 -16.33 -15.38 6.17
CA PRO A 111 -15.90 -16.76 6.31
C PRO A 111 -15.88 -17.22 7.78
N ARG A 112 -16.11 -18.52 8.01
CA ARG A 112 -16.12 -19.10 9.38
C ARG A 112 -14.76 -19.07 10.08
N LYS A 113 -13.66 -19.21 9.31
CA LYS A 113 -12.29 -19.27 9.84
C LYS A 113 -11.31 -18.54 8.92
N PRO A 114 -10.22 -17.96 9.47
CA PRO A 114 -9.14 -17.44 8.65
C PRO A 114 -8.52 -18.56 7.82
N ASN A 115 -8.01 -18.22 6.63
CA ASN A 115 -7.37 -19.16 5.71
C ASN A 115 -5.83 -19.00 5.65
N HIS A 116 -5.27 -18.23 6.58
CA HIS A 116 -3.84 -18.02 6.79
C HIS A 116 -3.61 -17.41 8.20
N PRO A 117 -2.43 -17.58 8.80
CA PRO A 117 -2.05 -16.85 10.01
C PRO A 117 -1.99 -15.33 9.76
N LEU A 118 -2.08 -14.53 10.82
CA LEU A 118 -1.87 -13.08 10.76
C LEU A 118 -0.56 -12.78 10.01
N THR A 119 -0.67 -12.12 8.86
CA THR A 119 0.44 -11.91 7.93
C THR A 119 0.73 -10.44 7.76
N ILE A 120 1.94 -10.04 8.11
CA ILE A 120 2.43 -8.67 7.98
C ILE A 120 3.41 -8.64 6.82
N THR A 121 3.17 -7.75 5.86
CA THR A 121 4.08 -7.53 4.75
C THR A 121 4.81 -6.21 4.99
N PHE A 122 6.13 -6.29 5.20
CA PHE A 122 6.99 -5.12 5.27
C PHE A 122 7.64 -4.89 3.90
N ALA A 123 7.28 -3.79 3.25
CA ALA A 123 7.80 -3.42 1.94
C ALA A 123 8.85 -2.32 2.06
N VAL A 124 10.09 -2.67 1.74
CA VAL A 124 11.22 -1.74 1.72
C VAL A 124 11.02 -0.74 0.59
N GLY A 125 11.30 0.54 0.85
CA GLY A 125 11.21 1.58 -0.17
C GLY A 125 12.10 1.31 -1.38
N GLY A 126 11.75 1.89 -2.53
CA GLY A 126 12.38 1.61 -3.83
C GLY A 126 13.91 1.79 -3.89
N ALA A 127 14.52 2.58 -3.00
CA ALA A 127 15.97 2.75 -2.88
C ALA A 127 16.66 1.74 -1.94
N GLY A 128 15.92 0.85 -1.28
CA GLY A 128 16.43 -0.07 -0.26
C GLY A 128 16.59 0.55 1.12
N VAL A 129 16.08 1.78 1.29
CA VAL A 129 16.14 2.55 2.55
C VAL A 129 15.17 1.95 3.57
N GLN A 130 15.54 2.03 4.85
CA GLN A 130 14.76 1.53 5.99
C GLN A 130 14.64 0.00 6.10
N LYS A 131 15.49 -0.77 5.40
CA LYS A 131 15.56 -2.23 5.53
C LYS A 131 15.82 -2.67 6.99
N GLU A 132 16.44 -1.82 7.79
CA GLU A 132 16.71 -2.01 9.22
C GLU A 132 15.41 -2.18 10.03
N ILE A 133 14.32 -1.49 9.65
CA ILE A 133 13.01 -1.63 10.30
C ILE A 133 12.51 -3.08 10.16
N GLY A 134 12.66 -3.69 8.99
CA GLY A 134 12.31 -5.10 8.77
C GLY A 134 13.04 -6.05 9.72
N VAL A 135 14.30 -5.75 10.07
CA VAL A 135 15.07 -6.53 11.04
C VAL A 135 14.56 -6.33 12.47
N LYS A 136 14.22 -5.09 12.84
CA LYS A 136 13.62 -4.79 14.15
C LYS A 136 12.28 -5.52 14.33
N ILE A 137 11.43 -5.52 13.30
CA ILE A 137 10.17 -6.28 13.26
C ILE A 137 10.43 -7.76 13.51
N LEU A 138 11.37 -8.37 12.76
CA LEU A 138 11.73 -9.78 12.94
C LEU A 138 12.21 -10.09 14.35
N LYS A 139 13.05 -9.22 14.94
CA LYS A 139 13.57 -9.37 16.30
C LYS A 139 12.43 -9.31 17.31
N SER A 140 11.63 -8.25 17.28
CA SER A 140 10.52 -8.01 18.20
C SER A 140 9.49 -9.14 18.15
N LEU A 141 9.14 -9.61 16.95
CA LEU A 141 8.13 -10.66 16.76
C LEU A 141 8.67 -12.10 16.75
N SER A 142 9.95 -12.30 17.07
CA SER A 142 10.64 -13.59 16.91
C SER A 142 9.93 -14.77 17.59
N LEU A 143 9.41 -14.60 18.81
CA LEU A 143 8.67 -15.64 19.53
C LEU A 143 7.40 -16.03 18.79
N LYS A 144 6.60 -15.05 18.35
CA LYS A 144 5.34 -15.29 17.64
C LYS A 144 5.58 -15.95 16.27
N ILE A 145 6.67 -15.59 15.58
CA ILE A 145 7.12 -16.26 14.35
C ILE A 145 7.50 -17.72 14.61
N LYS A 146 8.27 -18.00 15.67
CA LYS A 146 8.70 -19.35 16.04
C LYS A 146 7.50 -20.24 16.39
N THR A 147 6.52 -19.71 17.12
CA THR A 147 5.27 -20.42 17.45
C THR A 147 4.24 -20.45 16.31
N LYS A 148 4.61 -19.99 15.12
CA LYS A 148 3.76 -19.95 13.91
C LYS A 148 2.47 -19.14 14.03
N LYS A 149 2.36 -18.27 15.05
CA LYS A 149 1.18 -17.41 15.27
C LYS A 149 1.08 -16.29 14.25
N ILE A 150 2.22 -15.88 13.68
CA ILE A 150 2.27 -14.85 12.64
C ILE A 150 3.14 -15.30 11.47
N LYS A 151 2.97 -14.62 10.35
CA LYS A 151 3.83 -14.70 9.16
C LYS A 151 4.35 -13.31 8.79
N ILE A 152 5.63 -13.21 8.49
CA ILE A 152 6.27 -11.99 8.01
C ILE A 152 6.68 -12.17 6.55
N ILE A 153 6.30 -11.22 5.71
CA ILE A 153 6.76 -11.13 4.33
C ILE A 153 7.64 -9.89 4.21
N LEU A 154 8.93 -10.09 3.93
CA LEU A 154 9.89 -9.01 3.70
C LEU A 154 10.04 -8.80 2.20
N VAL A 155 9.72 -7.61 1.69
CA VAL A 155 9.80 -7.31 0.27
C VAL A 155 11.08 -6.54 -0.04
N ALA A 156 11.97 -7.16 -0.80
CA ALA A 156 13.24 -6.59 -1.26
C ALA A 156 13.18 -6.09 -2.72
N GLY A 157 12.04 -6.26 -3.40
CA GLY A 157 11.85 -5.85 -4.78
C GLY A 157 12.81 -6.56 -5.72
N ILE A 158 13.50 -5.78 -6.56
CA ILE A 158 14.56 -6.30 -7.44
C ILE A 158 15.97 -6.21 -6.84
N ARG A 159 16.11 -5.67 -5.62
CA ARG A 159 17.42 -5.36 -5.01
C ARG A 159 18.02 -6.56 -4.29
N LYS A 160 18.95 -7.25 -4.95
CA LYS A 160 19.66 -8.42 -4.36
C LYS A 160 20.33 -8.08 -3.02
N LYS A 161 20.96 -6.90 -2.91
CA LYS A 161 21.61 -6.45 -1.66
C LYS A 161 20.65 -6.41 -0.46
N VAL A 162 19.38 -6.05 -0.67
CA VAL A 162 18.36 -6.00 0.40
C VAL A 162 17.92 -7.41 0.80
N LYS A 163 17.73 -8.31 -0.18
CA LYS A 163 17.50 -9.74 0.08
C LYS A 163 18.63 -10.34 0.91
N ASP A 164 19.87 -10.14 0.49
CA ASP A 164 21.05 -10.71 1.16
C ASP A 164 21.20 -10.17 2.59
N TYR A 165 20.90 -8.87 2.77
CA TYR A 165 20.83 -8.25 4.09
C TYR A 165 19.80 -8.93 5.01
N PHE A 166 18.58 -9.19 4.53
CA PHE A 166 17.57 -9.90 5.32
C PHE A 166 17.97 -11.34 5.63
N LEU A 167 18.53 -12.08 4.67
CA LEU A 167 19.00 -13.45 4.88
C LEU A 167 20.06 -13.53 5.99
N LYS A 168 21.02 -12.59 5.99
CA LYS A 168 22.04 -12.48 7.04
C LYS A 168 21.41 -12.30 8.42
N HIS A 169 20.48 -11.35 8.57
CA HIS A 169 19.86 -11.06 9.87
C HIS A 169 18.92 -12.16 10.34
N ILE A 170 18.18 -12.82 9.43
CA ILE A 170 17.36 -13.99 9.77
C ILE A 170 18.23 -15.12 10.34
N LYS A 171 19.42 -15.33 9.78
CA LYS A 171 20.38 -16.31 10.33
C LYS A 171 20.83 -15.89 11.74
N HIS A 172 21.23 -14.63 11.92
CA HIS A 172 21.71 -14.12 13.22
C HIS A 172 20.64 -14.18 14.32
N LEU A 173 19.36 -13.96 13.98
CA LEU A 173 18.24 -14.05 14.92
C LEU A 173 17.80 -15.49 15.23
N GLY A 174 18.47 -16.50 14.66
CA GLY A 174 18.10 -17.91 14.83
C GLY A 174 16.76 -18.28 14.16
N LEU A 175 16.34 -17.52 13.14
CA LEU A 175 15.05 -17.67 12.46
C LEU A 175 15.17 -18.44 11.13
N LYS A 176 16.34 -19.04 10.83
CA LYS A 176 16.60 -19.78 9.58
C LYS A 176 15.57 -20.91 9.34
N LYS A 177 15.15 -21.63 10.39
CA LYS A 177 14.14 -22.70 10.30
C LYS A 177 12.73 -22.20 9.92
N ASN A 178 12.48 -20.89 10.05
CA ASN A 178 11.20 -20.24 9.73
C ASN A 178 11.16 -19.68 8.30
N LEU A 179 12.31 -19.56 7.63
CA LEU A 179 12.39 -19.11 6.24
C LEU A 179 11.70 -20.11 5.31
N GLY A 180 10.88 -19.61 4.39
CA GLY A 180 10.01 -20.43 3.52
C GLY A 180 8.72 -20.90 4.18
N LYS A 181 8.57 -20.71 5.50
CA LYS A 181 7.38 -21.06 6.28
C LYS A 181 6.67 -19.80 6.76
N ASN A 182 7.06 -19.31 7.94
CA ASN A 182 6.53 -18.11 8.59
C ASN A 182 7.31 -16.84 8.26
N ILE A 183 8.46 -16.96 7.59
CA ILE A 183 9.15 -15.82 7.00
C ILE A 183 9.27 -16.07 5.50
N LYS A 184 8.86 -15.11 4.69
CA LYS A 184 9.07 -15.10 3.23
C LYS A 184 9.84 -13.85 2.85
N ILE A 185 10.83 -13.98 1.98
CA ILE A 185 11.45 -12.84 1.31
C ILE A 185 10.94 -12.82 -0.13
N ILE A 186 10.41 -11.69 -0.59
CA ILE A 186 10.06 -11.46 -1.99
C ILE A 186 11.20 -10.68 -2.63
N TRP A 187 11.91 -11.34 -3.53
CA TRP A 187 12.94 -10.75 -4.37
C TRP A 187 12.95 -11.45 -5.71
N GLU A 188 13.03 -10.69 -6.80
CA GLU A 188 13.16 -11.21 -8.15
C GLU A 188 14.27 -10.48 -8.91
N LYS A 189 14.72 -11.06 -10.03
CA LYS A 189 15.71 -10.42 -10.89
C LYS A 189 15.11 -9.30 -11.74
N ASN A 190 13.84 -9.44 -12.14
CA ASN A 190 13.13 -8.48 -12.99
C ASN A 190 11.86 -7.97 -12.31
N ILE A 191 11.37 -6.84 -12.80
CA ILE A 191 10.29 -6.09 -12.18
C ILE A 191 8.93 -6.77 -12.38
N GLU A 192 8.74 -7.44 -13.51
CA GLU A 192 7.51 -8.13 -13.89
C GLU A 192 7.24 -9.32 -12.95
N ASN A 193 8.25 -10.18 -12.74
CA ASN A 193 8.14 -11.30 -11.82
C ASN A 193 7.99 -10.82 -10.38
N TYR A 194 8.67 -9.71 -10.03
CA TYR A 194 8.52 -9.08 -8.73
C TYR A 194 7.06 -8.68 -8.49
N PHE A 195 6.46 -7.90 -9.41
CA PHE A 195 5.07 -7.47 -9.28
C PHE A 195 4.12 -8.65 -9.21
N LYS A 196 4.28 -9.66 -10.07
CA LYS A 196 3.48 -10.90 -10.00
C LYS A 196 3.52 -11.55 -8.62
N LYS A 197 4.72 -11.71 -8.03
CA LYS A 197 4.86 -12.33 -6.70
C LYS A 197 4.39 -11.43 -5.56
N PHE A 198 4.56 -10.12 -5.69
CA PHE A 198 4.07 -9.13 -4.72
C PHE A 198 2.54 -9.10 -4.70
N ASN A 199 1.89 -8.99 -5.86
CA ASN A 199 0.44 -8.99 -6.01
C ASN A 199 -0.19 -10.28 -5.46
N GLN A 200 0.44 -11.43 -5.70
CA GLN A 200 0.04 -12.70 -5.10
C GLN A 200 0.15 -12.70 -3.56
N ALA A 201 1.19 -12.07 -3.00
CA ALA A 201 1.39 -12.00 -1.57
C ALA A 201 0.39 -11.06 -0.87
N LEU A 202 -0.01 -9.97 -1.54
CA LEU A 202 -1.00 -9.03 -1.00
C LEU A 202 -2.35 -9.67 -0.70
N ARG A 203 -2.73 -10.71 -1.45
CA ARG A 203 -3.96 -11.50 -1.21
C ARG A 203 -4.02 -12.19 0.14
N LYS A 204 -2.87 -12.41 0.76
CA LYS A 204 -2.69 -13.03 2.08
C LYS A 204 -1.98 -12.09 3.04
N THR A 205 -1.88 -10.81 2.71
CA THR A 205 -1.37 -9.79 3.62
C THR A 205 -2.55 -9.28 4.41
N ASP A 206 -2.41 -9.23 5.73
CA ASP A 206 -3.39 -8.64 6.63
C ASP A 206 -3.05 -7.18 6.94
N ILE A 207 -1.76 -6.88 7.13
CA ILE A 207 -1.27 -5.52 7.40
C ILE A 207 -0.11 -5.22 6.45
N LEU A 208 -0.17 -4.08 5.76
CA LEU A 208 0.90 -3.58 4.91
C LEU A 208 1.72 -2.55 5.68
N TRP A 209 3.01 -2.77 5.86
CA TRP A 209 3.91 -1.83 6.52
C TRP A 209 4.93 -1.32 5.54
N THR A 210 4.90 -0.01 5.27
CA THR A 210 5.77 0.61 4.27
C THR A 210 5.86 2.12 4.48
N LYS A 211 6.82 2.77 3.82
CA LYS A 211 6.87 4.23 3.75
C LYS A 211 5.66 4.77 2.96
N PRO A 212 5.17 5.98 3.23
CA PRO A 212 3.99 6.52 2.58
C PRO A 212 4.31 7.04 1.17
N SER A 213 4.60 6.13 0.24
CA SER A 213 4.67 6.45 -1.20
C SER A 213 3.48 5.85 -1.95
N GLU A 214 3.66 5.37 -3.17
CA GLU A 214 2.61 4.85 -4.05
C GLU A 214 1.83 3.68 -3.43
N LEU A 215 2.46 2.91 -2.53
CA LEU A 215 1.80 1.84 -1.80
C LEU A 215 0.74 2.35 -0.81
N SER A 216 0.67 3.65 -0.53
CA SER A 216 -0.40 4.25 0.28
C SER A 216 -1.78 3.94 -0.31
N PHE A 217 -1.92 4.02 -1.64
CA PHE A 217 -3.20 3.77 -2.30
C PHE A 217 -3.68 2.32 -2.20
N TYR A 218 -2.81 1.38 -1.84
CA TYR A 218 -3.17 -0.03 -1.66
C TYR A 218 -4.11 -0.24 -0.47
N THR A 219 -4.31 0.79 0.37
CA THR A 219 -5.35 0.80 1.39
C THR A 219 -6.76 0.51 0.82
N ALA A 220 -7.01 0.92 -0.42
CA ALA A 220 -8.26 0.63 -1.14
C ALA A 220 -8.50 -0.88 -1.36
N LEU A 221 -7.48 -1.74 -1.24
CA LEU A 221 -7.63 -3.20 -1.25
C LEU A 221 -8.06 -3.76 0.12
N GLY A 222 -8.45 -2.90 1.06
CA GLY A 222 -8.75 -3.22 2.44
C GLY A 222 -7.52 -3.59 3.25
N LEU A 223 -6.36 -3.02 2.90
CA LEU A 223 -5.09 -3.23 3.60
C LEU A 223 -4.88 -2.06 4.56
N PRO A 224 -4.99 -2.24 5.88
CA PRO A 224 -4.59 -1.19 6.82
C PRO A 224 -3.07 -1.01 6.73
N ILE A 225 -2.63 0.24 6.83
CA ILE A 225 -1.23 0.60 6.64
C ILE A 225 -0.57 0.98 7.96
N ILE A 226 0.60 0.41 8.23
CA ILE A 226 1.54 0.95 9.21
C ILE A 226 2.55 1.80 8.45
N ILE A 227 2.55 3.10 8.73
CA ILE A 227 3.32 4.11 7.99
C ILE A 227 4.73 4.18 8.58
N ALA A 228 5.70 3.66 7.84
CA ALA A 228 7.11 3.89 8.15
C ALA A 228 7.49 5.37 7.98
N PRO A 229 8.59 5.86 8.56
CA PRO A 229 8.92 7.28 8.52
C PRO A 229 9.04 7.77 7.06
N PRO A 230 8.47 8.94 6.73
CA PRO A 230 8.72 9.60 5.44
C PRO A 230 10.22 9.80 5.19
N ILE A 231 10.65 9.67 3.94
CA ILE A 231 12.01 9.94 3.47
C ILE A 231 12.09 11.29 2.77
N GLY A 232 11.02 11.68 2.06
CA GLY A 232 10.93 12.95 1.34
C GLY A 232 9.64 13.68 1.62
N SER A 233 9.61 14.99 1.36
CA SER A 233 8.48 15.88 1.68
C SER A 233 7.16 15.48 1.02
N GLN A 234 7.21 14.85 -0.17
CA GLN A 234 5.97 14.36 -0.80
C GLN A 234 5.32 13.22 -0.03
N GLU A 235 6.13 12.41 0.67
CA GLU A 235 5.63 11.29 1.47
C GLU A 235 4.85 11.77 2.71
N ASP A 236 5.10 13.00 3.18
CA ASP A 236 4.29 13.60 4.25
C ASP A 236 2.84 13.82 3.82
N PHE A 237 2.59 14.19 2.56
CA PHE A 237 1.22 14.38 2.06
C PHE A 237 0.49 13.06 1.90
N ASN A 238 1.16 12.02 1.42
CA ASN A 238 0.61 10.66 1.36
C ASN A 238 0.29 10.13 2.77
N LYS A 239 1.18 10.39 3.74
CA LYS A 239 0.92 10.09 5.16
C LYS A 239 -0.34 10.81 5.64
N GLN A 240 -0.43 12.12 5.44
CA GLN A 240 -1.60 12.90 5.88
C GLN A 240 -2.89 12.44 5.22
N TRP A 241 -2.84 12.07 3.93
CA TRP A 241 -3.99 11.50 3.22
C TRP A 241 -4.46 10.20 3.88
N LEU A 242 -3.56 9.27 4.17
CA LEU A 242 -3.88 8.02 4.86
C LEU A 242 -4.47 8.22 6.26
N LEU A 243 -3.91 9.16 7.03
CA LEU A 243 -4.39 9.47 8.39
C LEU A 243 -5.79 10.08 8.37
N ARG A 244 -6.06 11.00 7.42
CA ARG A 244 -7.39 11.59 7.23
C ARG A 244 -8.42 10.57 6.78
N LEU A 245 -8.01 9.60 5.97
CA LEU A 245 -8.86 8.48 5.56
C LEU A 245 -9.18 7.52 6.72
N GLY A 246 -8.42 7.58 7.82
CA GLY A 246 -8.57 6.66 8.95
C GLY A 246 -8.11 5.23 8.65
N SER A 247 -7.31 5.04 7.59
CA SER A 247 -6.95 3.70 7.10
C SER A 247 -5.52 3.28 7.43
N ALA A 248 -4.82 4.08 8.22
CA ALA A 248 -3.42 3.86 8.58
C ALA A 248 -3.04 4.51 9.91
N ILE A 249 -1.97 4.01 10.52
CA ILE A 249 -1.32 4.60 11.70
C ILE A 249 0.16 4.86 11.41
N PRO A 250 0.76 5.91 11.99
CA PRO A 250 2.21 6.02 12.06
C PRO A 250 2.79 4.79 12.77
N GLN A 251 3.95 4.31 12.32
CA GLN A 251 4.64 3.28 13.08
C GLN A 251 5.04 3.81 14.46
N GLU A 252 4.85 3.00 15.49
CA GLU A 252 5.51 3.19 16.78
C GLU A 252 6.95 2.65 16.72
N ASN A 253 7.68 2.71 17.84
CA ASN A 253 9.03 2.18 17.91
C ASN A 253 9.07 0.68 17.50
N PRO A 254 9.75 0.32 16.39
CA PRO A 254 9.73 -1.05 15.86
C PRO A 254 10.37 -2.09 16.80
N ASP A 255 11.22 -1.67 17.74
CA ASP A 255 11.82 -2.59 18.73
C ASP A 255 10.75 -3.18 19.66
N TYR A 256 9.63 -2.47 19.86
CA TYR A 256 8.49 -2.89 20.70
C TYR A 256 7.26 -3.34 19.91
N THR A 257 7.42 -3.68 18.63
CA THR A 257 6.33 -4.16 17.76
C THR A 257 5.44 -5.23 18.40
N ALA A 258 6.00 -6.18 19.16
CA ALA A 258 5.23 -7.23 19.80
C ALA A 258 4.21 -6.75 20.86
N GLN A 259 4.34 -5.50 21.33
CA GLN A 259 3.43 -4.87 22.29
C GLN A 259 2.37 -4.06 21.53
N TRP A 260 2.75 -2.89 21.02
CA TRP A 260 1.82 -1.93 20.44
C TRP A 260 0.99 -2.49 19.27
N LEU A 261 1.57 -3.36 18.43
CA LEU A 261 0.83 -3.95 17.31
C LEU A 261 -0.38 -4.76 17.81
N PHE A 262 -0.21 -5.48 18.91
CA PHE A 262 -1.27 -6.32 19.46
C PHE A 262 -2.31 -5.50 20.22
N ASP A 263 -1.94 -4.36 20.80
CA ASP A 263 -2.92 -3.43 21.37
C ASP A 263 -3.87 -2.88 20.29
N PHE A 264 -3.33 -2.47 19.14
CA PHE A 264 -4.15 -2.07 17.98
C PHE A 264 -4.95 -3.23 17.37
N LEU A 265 -4.39 -4.45 17.37
CA LEU A 265 -5.10 -5.62 16.88
C LEU A 265 -6.28 -6.01 17.78
N GLU A 266 -6.07 -6.01 19.10
CA GLU A 266 -7.07 -6.43 20.08
C GLU A 266 -8.14 -5.36 20.36
N SER A 267 -7.86 -4.10 20.03
CA SER A 267 -8.88 -3.04 20.01
C SER A 267 -9.82 -3.15 18.80
N GLY A 268 -9.43 -3.88 17.74
CA GLY A 268 -10.17 -3.94 16.48
C GLY A 268 -9.86 -2.79 15.53
N TRP A 269 -8.92 -1.91 15.88
CA TRP A 269 -8.55 -0.73 15.10
C TRP A 269 -8.08 -1.09 13.69
N PHE A 270 -7.28 -2.15 13.53
CA PHE A 270 -6.85 -2.56 12.19
C PHE A 270 -8.02 -3.02 11.30
N ALA A 271 -9.06 -3.63 11.87
CA ALA A 271 -10.23 -4.02 11.11
C ALA A 271 -11.07 -2.81 10.67
N GLU A 272 -11.18 -1.79 11.53
CA GLU A 272 -11.76 -0.51 11.18
C GLU A 272 -10.99 0.15 10.03
N ALA A 273 -9.67 0.31 10.19
CA ALA A 273 -8.82 0.91 9.16
C ALA A 273 -8.88 0.16 7.81
N ALA A 274 -8.96 -1.18 7.86
CA ALA A 274 -9.12 -2.01 6.67
C ALA A 274 -10.45 -1.73 5.96
N MET A 275 -11.55 -1.61 6.71
CA MET A 275 -12.86 -1.27 6.16
C MET A 275 -12.91 0.15 5.63
N GLN A 276 -12.37 1.12 6.35
CA GLN A 276 -12.33 2.52 5.92
C GLN A 276 -11.58 2.68 4.59
N GLY A 277 -10.36 2.12 4.51
CA GLY A 277 -9.60 2.10 3.26
C GLY A 277 -10.37 1.43 2.12
N PHE A 278 -11.03 0.30 2.38
CA PHE A 278 -11.80 -0.42 1.37
C PHE A 278 -13.05 0.33 0.90
N ILE A 279 -13.76 1.04 1.78
CA ILE A 279 -14.99 1.75 1.43
C ILE A 279 -14.63 3.03 0.66
N GLU A 280 -13.76 3.86 1.24
CA GLU A 280 -13.47 5.22 0.76
C GLU A 280 -12.42 5.25 -0.35
N GLY A 281 -11.57 4.23 -0.45
CA GLY A 281 -10.53 4.15 -1.47
C GLY A 281 -11.04 3.79 -2.87
N GLU A 282 -10.56 4.50 -3.89
CA GLU A 282 -10.87 4.20 -5.30
C GLU A 282 -10.17 2.91 -5.78
N LYS A 283 -10.95 1.98 -6.35
CA LYS A 283 -10.50 0.64 -6.78
C LYS A 283 -10.63 0.41 -8.28
N LEU A 284 -11.37 1.28 -8.98
CA LEU A 284 -11.76 1.11 -10.38
C LEU A 284 -10.94 1.99 -11.32
N ALA A 285 -9.82 2.53 -10.86
CA ALA A 285 -8.99 3.43 -11.64
C ALA A 285 -8.58 2.89 -13.00
N ILE A 286 -8.17 1.61 -13.09
CA ILE A 286 -7.81 0.98 -14.37
C ILE A 286 -8.99 1.05 -15.36
N TYR A 287 -10.20 0.70 -14.93
CA TYR A 287 -11.39 0.75 -15.78
C TYR A 287 -11.78 2.17 -16.19
N LYS A 288 -11.55 3.17 -15.31
CA LYS A 288 -11.76 4.58 -15.64
C LYS A 288 -10.74 5.06 -16.68
N ILE A 289 -9.48 4.66 -16.54
CA ILE A 289 -8.39 4.97 -17.47
C ILE A 289 -8.65 4.32 -18.84
N GLU A 290 -9.06 3.05 -18.89
CA GLU A 290 -9.41 2.33 -20.13
C GLU A 290 -10.56 3.00 -20.92
N LYS A 291 -11.43 3.78 -20.26
CA LYS A 291 -12.50 4.53 -20.93
C LYS A 291 -12.07 5.89 -21.49
N ILE A 292 -10.87 6.35 -21.10
CA ILE A 292 -10.33 7.67 -21.47
C ILE A 292 -9.33 7.54 -22.62
N ILE A 293 -8.56 6.45 -22.65
CA ILE A 293 -7.49 6.18 -23.63
C ILE A 293 -8.07 5.47 -24.86
#